data_AF-A0A662V388-F1
#
_entry.id   AF-A0A662V388-F1
#
_cell.length_a   1.000
_cell.length_b   1.000
_cell.length_c   1.000
_cell.angle_alpha   90.00
_cell.angle_beta   90.00
_cell.angle_gamma   90.00
#
_symmetry.space_group_name_H-M   'P 1'
#
loop_
_entity.id
_entity.type
_entity.pdbx_description
1 polymer ?
#
loop_
_entity_poly.entity_id
_entity_poly.type
_entity_poly.pdbx_seq_one_letter_code
_entity_poly.pdbx_strand_id
1 'polypeptide(L)' 'MTVTVEELRRIVREEVRRALLEAFLELVPAVDEEEQQEIERIAGKPSDYREEEFIDWSGE' A
#
# COMPACT_ATOMS: atom_id res chain seq x y z
N MET A 1 32.68 5.23 -2.91
CA MET A 1 31.67 5.04 -1.83
C MET A 1 31.40 3.55 -1.73
N THR A 2 31.53 2.98 -0.54
CA THR A 2 31.17 1.59 -0.25
C THR A 2 29.82 1.59 0.44
N VAL A 3 28.81 1.01 -0.20
CA VAL A 3 27.48 0.82 0.40
C VAL A 3 27.61 -0.22 1.51
N THR A 4 27.09 0.09 2.69
CA THR A 4 27.07 -0.87 3.80
C THR A 4 26.03 -1.97 3.56
N VAL A 5 26.15 -3.12 4.21
CA VAL A 5 25.16 -4.20 4.07
C VAL A 5 23.79 -3.75 4.57
N GLU A 6 23.75 -2.95 5.63
CA GLU A 6 22.53 -2.38 6.21
C GLU A 6 21.85 -1.43 5.24
N GLU A 7 22.63 -0.56 4.60
CA GLU A 7 22.12 0.39 3.61
C GLU A 7 21.63 -0.33 2.35
N LEU A 8 22.35 -1.35 1.89
CA LEU A 8 21.90 -2.20 0.78
C LEU A 8 20.60 -2.93 1.13
N ARG A 9 20.45 -3.44 2.35
CA ARG A 9 19.22 -4.09 2.82
C ARG A 9 18.05 -3.11 2.87
N ARG A 10 18.28 -1.86 3.27
CA ARG A 10 17.25 -0.81 3.26
C ARG A 10 16.78 -0.55 1.83
N ILE A 11 17.72 -0.28 0.92
CA ILE A 11 17.43 -0.01 -0.51
C ILE A 11 16.64 -1.18 -1.13
N VAL A 12 17.08 -2.43 -0.93
CA VAL A 12 16.38 -3.58 -1.49
C VAL A 12 14.96 -3.71 -0.93
N ARG A 13 14.74 -3.42 0.35
CA ARG A 13 13.38 -3.45 0.92
C ARG A 13 12.47 -2.39 0.33
N GLU A 14 12.98 -1.17 0.13
CA GLU A 14 12.23 -0.06 -0.48
C GLU A 14 11.85 -0.41 -1.93
N GLU A 15 12.82 -0.87 -2.73
CA GLU A 15 12.57 -1.25 -4.13
C GLU A 15 11.59 -2.43 -4.26
N VAL A 16 11.73 -3.47 -3.43
CA VAL A 16 10.80 -4.61 -3.41
C VAL A 16 9.41 -4.16 -2.97
N ARG A 17 9.31 -3.31 -1.95
CA ARG A 17 8.03 -2.76 -1.48
C ARG A 17 7.34 -2.00 -2.60
N ARG A 18 8.07 -1.12 -3.29
CA ARG A 18 7.55 -0.31 -4.38
C ARG A 18 7.06 -1.17 -5.54
N ALA A 19 7.89 -2.09 -6.02
CA ALA A 19 7.54 -2.98 -7.13
C ALA A 19 6.31 -3.84 -6.80
N LEU A 20 6.20 -4.32 -5.55
CA LEU A 20 5.06 -5.12 -5.12
C LEU A 20 3.77 -4.29 -5.04
N LEU A 21 3.85 -3.03 -4.58
CA LEU A 21 2.70 -2.12 -4.55
C LEU A 21 2.22 -1.78 -5.96
N GLU A 22 3.14 -1.47 -6.87
CA GLU A 22 2.82 -1.23 -8.28
C GLU A 22 2.13 -2.45 -8.89
N ALA A 23 2.66 -3.66 -8.65
CA ALA A 23 2.03 -4.90 -9.11
C ALA A 23 0.63 -5.13 -8.49
N PHE A 24 0.44 -4.83 -7.20
CA PHE A 24 -0.88 -4.96 -6.58
C PHE A 24 -1.88 -3.95 -7.12
N LEU A 25 -1.47 -2.70 -7.37
CA LEU A 25 -2.34 -1.70 -7.98
C LEU A 25 -2.79 -2.12 -9.38
N GLU A 26 -1.93 -2.77 -10.17
CA GLU A 26 -2.31 -3.33 -11.46
C GLU A 26 -3.32 -4.48 -11.35
N LEU A 27 -3.34 -5.19 -10.22
CA LEU A 27 -4.26 -6.30 -9.96
C LEU A 27 -5.60 -5.84 -9.35
N VAL A 28 -5.66 -4.65 -8.77
CA VAL A 28 -6.90 -4.09 -8.22
C VAL A 28 -7.74 -3.58 -9.39
N PRO A 29 -8.95 -4.14 -9.61
CA PRO A 29 -9.82 -3.65 -10.67
C PRO A 29 -10.21 -2.19 -10.39
N ALA A 30 -10.19 -1.38 -11.44
CA ALA A 30 -10.79 -0.05 -11.37
C ALA A 30 -12.30 -0.23 -11.16
N VAL A 31 -12.82 0.42 -10.11
CA VAL A 31 -14.25 0.46 -9.81
C VAL A 31 -14.79 1.85 -10.12
N ASP A 32 -16.04 1.93 -10.55
CA ASP A 32 -16.71 3.22 -10.71
C ASP A 32 -17.24 3.78 -9.38
N GLU A 33 -17.82 4.98 -9.41
CA GLU A 33 -18.33 5.64 -8.20
C GLU A 33 -19.49 4.89 -7.53
N GLU A 34 -20.31 4.17 -8.30
CA GLU A 34 -21.45 3.42 -7.75
C GLU A 34 -20.94 2.17 -7.02
N GLU A 35 -20.03 1.43 -7.65
CA GLU A 35 -19.36 0.27 -7.06
C GLU A 35 -18.57 0.66 -5.80
N GLN A 36 -17.84 1.78 -5.85
CA GLN A 36 -17.11 2.28 -4.68
C GLN A 36 -18.06 2.64 -3.52
N GLN A 37 -19.22 3.24 -3.80
CA GLN A 37 -20.23 3.52 -2.78
C GLN A 37 -20.86 2.25 -2.20
N GLU A 38 -21.01 1.19 -2.99
CA GLU A 38 -21.47 -0.10 -2.49
C GLU A 38 -20.42 -0.74 -1.57
N ILE A 39 -19.16 -0.73 -1.97
CA ILE A 39 -18.03 -1.20 -1.14
C ILE A 39 -18.02 -0.46 0.19
N GLU A 40 -18.07 0.88 0.18
CA GLU A 40 -18.07 1.69 1.40
C GLU A 40 -19.29 1.44 2.29
N ARG A 41 -20.44 1.06 1.72
CA ARG A 41 -21.64 0.72 2.49
C ARG A 41 -21.51 -0.62 3.21
N ILE A 42 -20.82 -1.59 2.60
CA ILE A 42 -20.67 -2.96 3.12
C ILE A 42 -19.44 -3.04 4.04
N ALA A 43 -18.32 -2.50 3.59
CA ALA A 43 -17.01 -2.60 4.22
C ALA A 43 -16.61 -1.31 4.96
N GLY A 44 -17.40 -0.25 4.92
CA GLY A 44 -17.03 1.03 5.54
C GLY A 44 -16.02 1.83 4.72
N LYS A 45 -15.88 3.10 5.06
CA LYS A 45 -14.85 4.00 4.54
C LYS A 45 -13.56 3.81 5.32
N PRO A 46 -12.40 4.17 4.76
CA PRO A 46 -11.14 4.15 5.51
C PRO A 46 -11.20 4.92 6.84
N SER A 47 -11.97 6.01 6.90
CA SER A 47 -12.19 6.80 8.12
C SER A 47 -12.95 6.08 9.24
N ASP A 48 -13.57 4.94 8.94
CA ASP A 48 -14.35 4.16 9.90
C ASP A 48 -13.47 3.21 10.74
N TYR A 49 -12.19 3.06 10.36
CA TYR A 49 -11.20 2.22 11.01
C TYR A 49 -10.17 3.06 11.75
N ARG A 50 -9.60 2.54 12.85
CA ARG A 50 -8.51 3.20 13.56
C ARG A 50 -7.22 3.12 12.75
N GLU A 51 -6.38 4.13 12.88
CA GLU A 51 -5.07 4.18 12.21
C GLU A 51 -4.20 2.96 12.54
N GLU A 52 -4.30 2.44 13.77
CA GLU A 52 -3.64 1.21 14.25
C GLU A 52 -4.06 -0.07 13.50
N GLU A 53 -5.25 -0.06 12.89
CA GLU A 53 -5.79 -1.16 12.10
C GLU A 53 -5.27 -1.14 10.66
N PHE A 54 -4.70 0.00 10.23
CA PHE A 54 -3.99 0.10 8.98
C PHE A 54 -2.52 -0.30 9.19
N ILE A 55 -1.97 -0.99 8.19
CA ILE A 55 -0.53 -1.20 8.14
C ILE A 55 0.08 0.16 7.83
N ASP A 56 0.83 0.71 8.79
CA ASP A 56 1.52 1.99 8.65
C ASP A 56 2.45 1.92 7.42
N TRP A 57 2.02 2.57 6.34
CA TRP A 57 2.70 2.56 5.06
C TRP A 57 3.58 3.79 4.98
N SER A 58 4.79 3.67 5.50
CA SER A 58 5.84 4.67 5.32
C SER A 58 6.39 4.57 3.89
N GLY A 59 5.66 5.06 2.89
CA GLY A 59 6.00 5.00 1.46
C GLY A 59 7.32 5.67 1.02
N GLU A 60 8.33 5.71 1.90
CA GLU A 60 9.75 5.89 1.56
C GLU A 60 10.36 4.59 1.04
#